data_AF-Q38XN6-F1
#
_entry.id   AF-Q38XN6-F1
#
_cell.length_a   1.000
_cell.length_b   1.000
_cell.length_c   1.000
_cell.angle_alpha   90.00
_cell.angle_beta   90.00
_cell.angle_gamma   90.00
#
_symmetry.space_group_name_H-M   'P 1'
#
loop_
_entity.id
_entity.type
_entity.pdbx_description
1 polymer ?
#
loop_
_entity_poly.entity_id
_entity_poly.type
_entity_poly.pdbx_seq_one_letter_code
_entity_poly.pdbx_strand_id
1 'polypeptide(L)'
;MPLTATLFFILLPLICLAIGYGLNLVLQRFFKKQLHFVDWLPVPFLISAIALSQPFFNKASWYFCLVICVWGIIWSLTRFYYDHALYPRKFFKSWWRYVLLMSGAWYLAFLVIALIVK
;
A
#
# COMPACT_ATOMS: atom_id res chain seq x y z
N MET A 1 14.15 -10.86 12.96
CA MET A 1 14.15 -11.30 11.54
C MET A 1 15.57 -11.34 11.02
N PRO A 2 15.95 -12.30 10.15
CA PRO A 2 17.26 -12.32 9.51
C PRO A 2 17.48 -11.08 8.63
N LEU A 3 18.74 -10.64 8.50
CA LEU A 3 19.13 -9.41 7.80
C LEU A 3 18.70 -9.41 6.32
N THR A 4 18.77 -10.57 5.68
CA THR A 4 18.37 -10.80 4.28
C THR A 4 16.88 -10.58 4.07
N ALA A 5 16.03 -11.07 4.98
CA ALA A 5 14.58 -10.88 4.92
C ALA A 5 14.20 -9.41 5.10
N THR A 6 14.86 -8.69 6.02
CA THR A 6 14.60 -7.24 6.21
C THR A 6 14.98 -6.43 4.98
N LEU A 7 16.13 -6.72 4.35
CA LEU A 7 16.53 -6.07 3.10
C LEU A 7 15.55 -6.35 1.96
N PHE A 8 15.05 -7.59 1.86
CA PHE A 8 14.03 -7.97 0.88
C PHE A 8 12.75 -7.13 1.05
N PHE A 9 12.20 -7.01 2.26
CA PHE A 9 10.98 -6.23 2.49
C PHE A 9 11.18 -4.72 2.32
N ILE A 10 12.38 -4.21 2.57
CA ILE A 10 12.75 -2.82 2.23
C ILE A 10 12.72 -2.64 0.71
N LEU A 11 13.33 -3.55 -0.05
CA LEU A 11 13.42 -3.41 -1.51
C LEU A 11 12.14 -3.84 -2.25
N LEU A 12 11.25 -4.60 -1.63
CA LEU A 12 10.04 -5.15 -2.25
C LEU A 12 9.17 -4.09 -2.97
N PRO A 13 8.87 -2.90 -2.40
CA PRO A 13 8.09 -1.88 -3.09
C PRO A 13 8.82 -1.33 -4.32
N LEU A 14 10.14 -1.17 -4.24
CA LEU A 14 11.00 -0.71 -5.35
C LEU A 14 11.09 -1.76 -6.46
N ILE A 15 11.25 -3.03 -6.10
CA ILE A 15 11.28 -4.16 -7.04
C ILE A 15 9.95 -4.26 -7.78
N CYS A 16 8.82 -4.19 -7.07
CA CYS A 16 7.50 -4.20 -7.69
C CYS A 16 7.29 -2.99 -8.62
N LEU A 17 7.81 -1.81 -8.26
CA LEU A 17 7.72 -0.62 -9.09
C LEU A 17 8.57 -0.76 -10.37
N ALA A 18 9.80 -1.26 -10.25
CA ALA A 18 10.70 -1.51 -11.38
C ALA A 18 10.13 -2.57 -12.34
N ILE A 19 9.59 -3.67 -11.82
CA ILE A 19 8.93 -4.71 -12.61
C ILE A 19 7.67 -4.15 -13.29
N GLY A 20 6.83 -3.42 -12.55
CA GLY A 20 5.62 -2.81 -13.10
C GLY A 20 5.91 -1.79 -14.20
N TYR A 21 6.96 -0.98 -14.04
CA TYR A 21 7.42 -0.04 -15.06
C TYR A 21 7.97 -0.76 -16.30
N GLY A 22 8.80 -1.78 -16.12
CA GLY A 22 9.33 -2.60 -17.20
C GLY A 22 8.23 -3.29 -18.00
N LEU A 23 7.26 -3.90 -17.31
CA LEU A 23 6.09 -4.51 -17.95
C LEU A 23 5.25 -3.48 -18.71
N ASN A 24 5.03 -2.29 -18.14
CA ASN A 24 4.28 -1.24 -18.82
C ASN A 24 4.99 -0.74 -20.09
N LEU A 25 6.33 -0.62 -20.07
CA LEU A 25 7.12 -0.29 -21.27
C LEU A 25 6.96 -1.35 -22.37
N VAL A 26 7.07 -2.63 -22.00
CA VAL A 26 6.90 -3.75 -22.95
C VAL A 26 5.48 -3.75 -23.51
N LEU A 27 4.45 -3.63 -22.65
CA LEU A 27 3.05 -3.64 -23.08
C LEU A 27 2.66 -2.42 -23.91
N GLN A 28 3.20 -1.24 -23.61
CA GLN A 28 3.01 -0.06 -24.46
C GLN A 28 3.68 -0.25 -25.82
N ARG A 29 4.89 -0.81 -25.85
CA ARG A 29 5.67 -1.00 -27.08
C ARG A 29 5.08 -2.07 -28.01
N PHE A 30 4.57 -3.17 -27.45
CA PHE A 30 4.08 -4.31 -28.24
C PHE A 30 2.55 -4.35 -28.40
N PHE A 31 1.78 -3.91 -27.39
CA PHE A 31 0.33 -4.08 -27.36
C PHE A 31 -0.46 -2.77 -27.33
N LYS A 32 0.21 -1.60 -27.29
CA LYS A 32 -0.41 -0.28 -27.12
C LYS A 32 -1.37 -0.19 -25.92
N LYS A 33 -1.26 -1.11 -24.95
CA LYS A 33 -2.06 -1.14 -23.73
C LYS A 33 -1.25 -0.52 -22.60
N GLN A 34 -1.89 0.34 -21.82
CA GLN A 34 -1.32 0.88 -20.59
C GLN A 34 -1.80 0.05 -19.41
N LEU A 35 -0.87 -0.45 -18.61
CA LEU A 35 -1.21 -0.98 -17.30
C LEU A 35 -1.08 0.12 -16.26
N HIS A 36 -2.16 0.38 -15.53
CA HIS A 36 -2.15 1.27 -14.38
C HIS A 36 -1.55 0.55 -13.15
N PHE A 37 -0.26 0.17 -13.24
CA PHE A 37 0.47 -0.52 -12.17
C PHE A 37 0.53 0.27 -10.85
N VAL A 38 0.39 1.59 -10.93
CA VAL A 38 0.25 2.47 -9.74
C VAL A 38 -0.95 2.07 -8.90
N ASP A 39 -2.01 1.53 -9.51
CA ASP A 39 -3.18 1.01 -8.80
C ASP A 39 -2.89 -0.34 -8.11
N TRP A 40 -1.69 -0.92 -8.22
CA TRP A 40 -1.31 -2.14 -7.50
C TRP A 40 -0.23 -1.89 -6.45
N LEU A 41 0.39 -0.70 -6.45
CA LEU A 41 1.41 -0.28 -5.49
C LEU A 41 1.01 -0.41 -4.00
N PRO A 42 -0.25 -0.19 -3.58
CA PRO A 42 -0.60 -0.26 -2.16
C PRO A 42 -0.36 -1.63 -1.54
N VAL A 43 -0.46 -2.70 -2.33
CA VAL A 43 -0.28 -4.08 -1.85
C VAL A 43 1.16 -4.35 -1.39
N PRO A 44 2.21 -4.17 -2.23
CA PRO A 44 3.59 -4.38 -1.79
C PRO A 44 3.98 -3.41 -0.68
N PHE A 45 3.51 -2.15 -0.70
CA PHE A 45 3.75 -1.22 0.41
C PHE A 45 3.17 -1.71 1.73
N LEU A 46 1.94 -2.24 1.72
CA LEU A 46 1.26 -2.73 2.90
C LEU A 46 1.91 -4.01 3.45
N ILE A 47 2.32 -4.93 2.57
CA ILE A 47 3.08 -6.12 2.95
C ILE A 47 4.42 -5.72 3.59
N SER A 48 5.16 -4.82 2.96
CA SER A 48 6.44 -4.34 3.49
C SER A 48 6.27 -3.61 4.83
N ALA A 49 5.25 -2.75 4.96
CA ALA A 49 5.00 -2.02 6.20
C ALA A 49 4.64 -2.97 7.36
N ILE A 50 3.84 -4.00 7.11
CA ILE A 50 3.49 -5.02 8.11
C ILE A 50 4.74 -5.84 8.48
N ALA A 51 5.49 -6.32 7.51
CA ALA A 51 6.67 -7.16 7.75
C ALA A 51 7.77 -6.41 8.52
N LEU A 52 7.97 -5.12 8.22
CA LEU A 52 8.93 -4.28 8.93
C LEU A 52 8.48 -3.90 10.34
N SER A 53 7.18 -3.81 10.59
CA SER A 53 6.63 -3.46 11.90
C SER A 53 6.43 -4.65 12.84
N GLN A 54 6.26 -5.87 12.32
CA GLN A 54 6.14 -7.11 13.10
C GLN A 54 7.15 -7.28 14.24
N PRO A 55 8.49 -7.08 14.05
CA PRO A 55 9.46 -7.25 15.12
C PRO A 55 9.33 -6.23 16.26
N PHE A 56 8.69 -5.08 16.02
CA PHE A 56 8.48 -4.03 17.01
C PHE A 56 7.06 -4.04 17.59
N PHE A 57 6.08 -4.47 16.78
CA PHE A 57 4.66 -4.50 17.09
C PHE A 57 4.06 -5.79 16.54
N ASN A 58 3.94 -6.80 17.40
CA ASN A 58 3.44 -8.13 17.02
C ASN A 58 1.99 -8.09 16.48
N LYS A 59 1.21 -7.07 16.85
CA LYS A 59 -0.17 -6.84 16.37
C LYS A 59 -0.29 -5.76 15.28
N ALA A 60 0.82 -5.31 14.67
CA ALA A 60 0.80 -4.26 13.67
C ALA A 60 -0.19 -4.54 12.53
N SER A 61 -0.21 -5.77 12.01
CA SER A 61 -1.14 -6.21 10.95
C SER A 61 -2.61 -5.97 11.31
N TRP A 62 -2.97 -6.20 12.58
CA TRP A 62 -4.32 -6.01 13.07
C TRP A 62 -4.70 -4.53 13.10
N TYR A 63 -3.80 -3.67 13.58
CA TYR A 63 -4.00 -2.23 13.57
C TYR A 63 -4.12 -1.68 12.14
N PHE A 64 -3.30 -2.17 11.22
CA PHE A 64 -3.42 -1.82 9.80
C PHE A 64 -4.79 -2.17 9.24
N CYS A 65 -5.26 -3.40 9.44
CA CYS A 65 -6.59 -3.81 9.01
C CYS A 65 -7.68 -2.95 9.65
N LEU A 66 -7.58 -2.65 10.95
CA LEU A 66 -8.54 -1.79 11.64
C LEU A 66 -8.60 -0.38 11.05
N VAL A 67 -7.45 0.28 10.85
CA VAL A 67 -7.41 1.65 10.31
C VAL A 67 -8.01 1.69 8.89
N ILE A 68 -7.68 0.70 8.06
CA ILE A 68 -8.19 0.59 6.69
C ILE A 68 -9.72 0.37 6.68
N CYS A 69 -10.23 -0.49 7.57
CA CYS A 69 -11.66 -0.76 7.71
C CYS A 69 -12.42 0.47 8.25
N VAL A 70 -11.89 1.11 9.30
CA VAL A 70 -12.48 2.31 9.90
C VAL A 70 -12.55 3.43 8.88
N TRP A 71 -11.50 3.64 8.09
CA TRP A 71 -11.54 4.64 7.02
C TRP A 71 -12.58 4.31 5.95
N GLY A 72 -12.71 3.03 5.57
CA GLY A 72 -13.77 2.57 4.68
C GLY A 72 -15.18 2.89 5.20
N ILE A 73 -15.40 2.69 6.50
CA ILE A 73 -16.68 3.00 7.17
C ILE A 73 -16.91 4.51 7.25
N ILE A 74 -15.92 5.28 7.67
CA ILE A 74 -16.04 6.75 7.77
C ILE A 74 -16.37 7.34 6.40
N TRP A 75 -15.66 6.92 5.35
CA TRP A 75 -15.87 7.41 4.00
C TRP A 75 -17.25 7.02 3.46
N SER A 76 -17.71 5.78 3.69
CA SER A 76 -19.04 5.35 3.26
C SER A 76 -20.15 6.15 3.95
N LEU A 77 -20.00 6.41 5.25
CA LEU A 77 -20.93 7.23 6.04
C LEU A 77 -20.96 8.69 5.57
N THR A 78 -19.79 9.31 5.33
CA THR A 78 -19.73 10.68 4.80
C THR A 78 -20.42 10.76 3.45
N ARG A 79 -20.16 9.80 2.56
CA ARG A 79 -20.77 9.78 1.23
C ARG A 79 -22.28 9.59 1.29
N PHE A 80 -22.76 8.69 2.14
CA PHE A 80 -24.19 8.46 2.35
C PHE A 80 -24.88 9.73 2.89
N TYR A 81 -24.24 10.42 3.84
CA TYR A 81 -24.77 11.65 4.42
C TYR A 81 -24.83 12.81 3.40
N TYR A 82 -23.78 13.01 2.58
CA TYR A 82 -23.68 14.16 1.68
C TYR A 82 -24.23 13.93 0.27
N ASP A 83 -24.01 12.76 -0.33
CA ASP A 83 -24.35 12.49 -1.74
C ASP A 83 -25.63 11.62 -1.88
N HIS A 84 -26.16 11.06 -0.78
CA HIS A 84 -27.27 10.09 -0.74
C HIS A 84 -27.14 8.88 -1.69
N ALA A 85 -25.96 8.70 -2.28
CA ALA A 85 -25.65 7.67 -3.24
C ALA A 85 -24.22 7.17 -3.03
N LEU A 86 -24.06 5.85 -2.90
CA LEU A 86 -22.76 5.22 -2.90
C LEU A 86 -22.32 4.98 -4.34
N TYR A 87 -21.37 5.79 -4.82
CA TYR A 87 -20.67 5.53 -6.08
C TYR A 87 -19.48 4.59 -5.82
N PRO A 88 -19.59 3.27 -6.11
CA PRO A 88 -18.57 2.29 -5.73
C PRO A 88 -17.22 2.61 -6.40
N ARG A 89 -17.21 3.07 -7.65
CA ARG A 89 -15.97 3.41 -8.35
C ARG A 89 -15.20 4.56 -7.69
N LYS A 90 -15.89 5.58 -7.17
CA LYS A 90 -15.27 6.69 -6.44
C LYS A 90 -14.81 6.25 -5.05
N PHE A 91 -15.60 5.39 -4.39
CA PHE A 91 -15.25 4.73 -3.13
C PHE A 91 -13.93 4.00 -3.23
N PHE A 92 -13.85 2.99 -4.11
CA PHE A 92 -12.67 2.15 -4.23
C PHE A 92 -11.44 2.97 -4.61
N LYS A 93 -11.56 3.94 -5.52
CA LYS A 93 -10.42 4.81 -5.89
C LYS A 93 -9.92 5.68 -4.72
N SER A 94 -10.82 6.27 -3.94
CA SER A 94 -10.44 7.09 -2.79
C SER A 94 -9.90 6.26 -1.64
N TRP A 95 -10.53 5.12 -1.36
CA TRP A 95 -10.10 4.16 -0.35
C TRP A 95 -8.72 3.61 -0.70
N TRP A 96 -8.48 3.28 -1.96
CA TRP A 96 -7.20 2.76 -2.42
C TRP A 96 -6.05 3.79 -2.32
N ARG A 97 -6.34 5.06 -2.61
CA ARG A 97 -5.39 6.17 -2.37
C ARG A 97 -5.05 6.33 -0.90
N TYR A 98 -6.03 6.18 -0.03
CA TYR A 98 -5.80 6.22 1.42
C TYR A 98 -4.92 5.06 1.88
N VAL A 99 -5.19 3.84 1.40
CA VAL A 99 -4.36 2.67 1.69
C VAL A 99 -2.92 2.91 1.24
N LEU A 100 -2.70 3.50 0.06
CA LEU A 100 -1.36 3.86 -0.43
C LEU A 100 -0.65 4.85 0.49
N LEU A 101 -1.33 5.92 0.90
CA LEU A 101 -0.74 6.96 1.75
C LEU A 101 -0.39 6.42 3.14
N MET A 102 -1.30 5.66 3.74
CA MET A 102 -1.08 5.09 5.07
C MET A 102 0.00 4.01 5.06
N SER A 103 -0.03 3.09 4.08
CA SER A 103 1.02 2.07 3.97
C SER A 103 2.38 2.69 3.65
N GLY A 104 2.43 3.72 2.81
CA GLY A 104 3.65 4.46 2.51
C GLY A 104 4.24 5.20 3.71
N ALA A 105 3.43 5.97 4.43
CA ALA A 105 3.87 6.70 5.63
C ALA A 105 4.41 5.74 6.71
N TRP A 106 3.71 4.63 6.92
CA TRP A 106 4.10 3.63 7.91
C TRP A 106 5.35 2.84 7.49
N TYR A 107 5.43 2.46 6.22
CA TYR A 107 6.63 1.86 5.64
C TYR A 107 7.85 2.78 5.86
N LEU A 108 7.73 4.08 5.57
CA LEU A 108 8.82 5.04 5.79
C LEU A 108 9.20 5.16 7.27
N ALA A 109 8.22 5.25 8.18
CA ALA A 109 8.48 5.32 9.61
C ALA A 109 9.26 4.09 10.11
N PHE A 110 8.82 2.89 9.74
CA PHE A 110 9.51 1.65 10.15
C PHE A 110 10.80 1.39 9.40
N LEU A 111 10.96 1.91 8.19
CA LEU A 111 12.23 1.91 7.48
C LEU A 111 13.27 2.75 8.23
N VAL A 112 12.90 3.95 8.69
CA VAL A 112 13.80 4.79 9.51
C VAL A 112 14.14 4.09 10.82
N ILE A 113 13.16 3.54 11.53
CA ILE A 113 13.39 2.79 12.77
C ILE A 113 14.30 1.58 12.52
N ALA A 114 14.05 0.81 11.46
CA ALA A 114 14.86 -0.36 11.11
C ALA A 114 16.29 -0.02 10.69
N LEU A 115 16.54 1.20 10.19
CA LEU A 115 17.89 1.70 9.89
C LEU A 115 18.62 2.24 11.13
N ILE A 116 17.89 2.76 12.12
CA ILE A 116 18.46 3.30 13.37
C ILE A 116 18.74 2.18 14.40
N VAL A 117 17.86 1.18 14.47
CA VAL A 117 17.91 0.11 15.47
C VAL A 117 18.80 -1.07 15.03
N LYS A 118 19.20 -1.12 13.76
CA LYS A 118 20.27 -2.01 13.27
C LYS A 118 21.63 -1.36 13.42
#